data_AF-A0A3D1ZSW6-F1
#
_entry.id   AF-A0A3D1ZSW6-F1
#
_cell.length_a   1.000
_cell.length_b   1.000
_cell.length_c   1.000
_cell.angle_alpha   90.00
_cell.angle_beta   90.00
_cell.angle_gamma   90.00
#
_symmetry.space_group_name_H-M   'P 1'
#
loop_
_entity.id
_entity.type
_entity.pdbx_description
1 polymer ?
#
loop_
_entity_poly.entity_id
_entity_poly.type
_entity_poly.pdbx_seq_one_letter_code
_entity_poly.pdbx_strand_id
1 'polypeptide(L)'
;MPETTNTPTTGARRPSGVQPGVPFHDLTKWATKAPEGEKLISTAYRDKVTDDLKFVENKPGVHKPDPILIADNVTRKFGGMTAVDVSHFEIERHGITALIGPNGAGKTTFFNLMTGFDTPNTGTWQFDGKDMAHVQPEKVARMGMVRTFQLTKVMS
;
A
#
# COMPACT_ATOMS: atom_id res chain seq x y z
N MET A 1 27.22 -3.52 52.74
CA MET A 1 26.44 -4.29 51.74
C MET A 1 24.97 -4.17 52.11
N PRO A 2 24.19 -3.27 51.50
CA PRO A 2 22.73 -3.36 51.55
C PRO A 2 22.17 -3.93 50.23
N GLU A 3 21.18 -4.81 50.39
CA GLU A 3 20.40 -5.47 49.35
C GLU A 3 19.63 -4.47 48.48
N THR A 4 19.54 -4.76 47.17
CA THR A 4 18.63 -4.07 46.24
C THR A 4 17.35 -4.87 46.10
N THR A 5 16.24 -4.31 46.57
CA THR A 5 14.89 -4.84 46.41
C THR A 5 14.38 -4.47 45.01
N ASN A 6 14.24 -5.46 44.13
CA ASN A 6 13.57 -5.30 42.84
C ASN A 6 12.07 -5.06 43.07
N THR A 7 11.61 -3.85 42.71
CA THR A 7 10.19 -3.55 42.62
C THR A 7 9.67 -4.00 41.24
N PRO A 8 8.54 -4.73 41.13
CA PRO A 8 7.97 -5.07 39.84
C PRO A 8 7.31 -3.84 39.22
N THR A 9 7.76 -3.43 38.03
CA THR A 9 7.11 -2.38 37.25
C THR A 9 5.77 -2.88 36.71
N THR A 10 4.71 -2.28 37.22
CA THR A 10 3.30 -2.40 36.82
C THR A 10 3.10 -2.40 35.31
N GLY A 11 2.26 -3.33 34.84
CA GLY A 11 1.97 -3.60 33.44
C GLY A 11 1.48 -2.39 32.63
N ALA A 12 2.03 -2.25 31.43
CA ALA A 12 1.55 -1.32 30.42
C ALA A 12 0.13 -1.71 29.98
N ARG A 13 -0.83 -0.82 30.26
CA ARG A 13 -2.22 -0.91 29.80
C ARG A 13 -2.24 -0.82 28.27
N ARG A 14 -2.71 -1.88 27.60
CA ARG A 14 -2.93 -1.87 26.14
C ARG A 14 -3.88 -0.71 25.79
N PRO A 15 -3.61 0.11 24.76
CA PRO A 15 -4.58 1.07 24.28
C PRO A 15 -5.78 0.30 23.73
N SER A 16 -6.89 0.32 24.48
CA SER A 16 -8.17 -0.25 24.08
C SER A 16 -8.76 0.63 22.98
N GLY A 17 -8.70 0.19 21.72
CA GLY A 17 -9.26 0.98 20.62
C GLY A 17 -9.71 0.21 19.39
N VAL A 18 -9.45 -1.09 19.29
CA VAL A 18 -9.81 -1.87 18.10
C VAL A 18 -10.76 -2.99 18.50
N GLN A 19 -12.03 -2.84 18.11
CA GLN A 19 -13.05 -3.89 18.22
C GLN A 19 -13.13 -4.63 16.87
N PRO A 20 -12.90 -5.95 16.84
CA PRO A 20 -13.08 -6.74 15.62
C PRO A 20 -14.51 -6.60 15.07
N GLY A 21 -14.66 -6.34 13.76
CA GLY A 21 -15.95 -6.29 13.07
C GLY A 21 -16.52 -4.89 12.79
N VAL A 22 -15.89 -3.82 13.28
CA VAL A 22 -16.24 -2.43 12.90
C VAL A 22 -15.37 -2.01 11.72
N PRO A 23 -15.92 -1.60 10.55
CA PRO A 23 -15.08 -1.17 9.44
C PRO A 23 -14.37 0.15 9.78
N PHE A 24 -13.13 0.29 9.32
CA PHE A 24 -12.28 1.47 9.53
C PHE A 24 -12.80 2.68 8.74
N HIS A 25 -13.90 3.27 9.19
CA HIS A 25 -14.56 4.35 8.45
C HIS A 25 -14.01 5.75 8.73
N ASP A 26 -13.14 5.93 9.73
CA ASP A 26 -12.69 7.26 10.08
C ASP A 26 -11.26 7.31 10.67
N LEU A 27 -10.28 7.40 9.77
CA LEU A 27 -8.88 7.63 10.12
C LEU A 27 -8.64 9.00 10.76
N THR A 28 -9.59 9.96 10.69
CA THR A 28 -9.39 11.29 11.31
C THR A 28 -9.37 11.23 12.83
N LYS A 29 -9.95 10.19 13.44
CA LYS A 29 -9.88 9.95 14.90
C LYS A 29 -8.48 9.54 15.38
N TRP A 30 -7.63 9.07 14.46
CA TRP A 30 -6.26 8.62 14.70
C TRP A 30 -5.22 9.58 14.10
N ALA A 31 -5.67 10.50 13.25
CA ALA A 31 -4.83 11.57 12.75
C ALA A 31 -4.41 12.45 13.94
N THR A 32 -3.13 12.80 13.99
CA THR A 32 -2.61 13.83 14.88
C THR A 32 -3.52 15.05 14.78
N LYS A 33 -4.31 15.34 15.82
CA LYS A 33 -5.09 16.58 15.85
C LYS A 33 -4.09 17.72 15.73
N ALA A 34 -4.31 18.66 14.80
CA ALA A 34 -3.52 19.88 14.80
C ALA A 34 -3.60 20.52 16.21
N PRO A 35 -2.52 21.15 16.68
CA PRO A 35 -2.57 22.02 17.84
C PRO A 35 -3.75 23.00 17.72
N GLU A 36 -4.37 23.33 18.85
CA GLU A 36 -5.52 24.22 18.89
C GLU A 36 -5.17 25.57 18.23
N GLY A 37 -5.90 25.92 17.16
CA GLY A 37 -5.63 27.12 16.35
C GLY A 37 -4.90 26.87 15.03
N GLU A 38 -4.38 25.65 14.79
CA GLU A 38 -3.77 25.28 13.50
C GLU A 38 -4.74 24.47 12.63
N LYS A 39 -4.87 24.86 11.36
CA LYS A 39 -5.57 24.05 10.37
C LYS A 39 -4.58 23.02 9.86
N LEU A 40 -4.84 21.73 10.05
CA LEU A 40 -4.13 20.71 9.28
C LEU A 40 -4.37 21.04 7.81
N ILE A 41 -3.30 21.40 7.11
CA ILE A 41 -3.31 21.51 5.66
C ILE A 41 -3.62 20.11 5.15
N SER A 42 -4.87 19.90 4.72
CA SER A 42 -5.20 18.81 3.81
C SER A 42 -4.19 18.92 2.68
N THR A 43 -3.40 17.87 2.45
CA THR A 43 -2.53 17.84 1.28
C THR A 43 -3.43 18.09 0.08
N ALA A 44 -3.06 19.03 -0.79
CA ALA A 44 -3.95 19.62 -1.82
C ALA A 44 -4.75 18.61 -2.66
N TYR A 45 -4.34 17.33 -2.66
CA TYR A 45 -4.94 16.25 -3.42
C TYR A 45 -5.95 15.38 -2.68
N ARG A 46 -6.05 15.42 -1.34
CA ARG A 46 -6.98 14.54 -0.61
C ARG A 46 -8.44 14.81 -0.98
N ASP A 47 -8.80 16.08 -1.09
CA ASP A 47 -10.16 16.51 -1.43
C ASP A 47 -10.48 16.07 -2.87
N LYS A 48 -9.54 16.27 -3.81
CA LYS A 48 -9.65 15.77 -5.20
C LYS A 48 -9.91 14.28 -5.26
N VAL A 49 -9.08 13.45 -4.60
CA VAL A 49 -9.24 11.99 -4.64
C VAL A 49 -10.58 11.55 -4.05
N THR A 50 -11.05 12.23 -3.01
CA THR A 50 -12.36 11.95 -2.41
C THR A 50 -13.50 12.25 -3.40
N ASP A 51 -13.40 13.36 -4.13
CA ASP A 51 -14.38 13.75 -5.15
C ASP A 51 -14.34 12.82 -6.37
N ASP A 52 -13.15 12.46 -6.85
CA ASP A 52 -12.96 11.54 -7.99
C ASP A 52 -13.54 10.17 -7.68
N LEU A 53 -13.26 9.63 -6.48
CA LEU A 53 -13.71 8.31 -6.09
C LEU A 53 -15.18 8.25 -5.64
N LYS A 54 -15.86 9.39 -5.48
CA LYS A 54 -17.24 9.47 -4.99
C LYS A 54 -18.22 8.65 -5.84
N PHE A 55 -17.97 8.55 -7.13
CA PHE A 55 -18.84 7.86 -8.09
C PHE A 55 -18.29 6.49 -8.54
N VAL A 56 -17.13 6.08 -8.00
CA VAL A 56 -16.51 4.80 -8.35
C VAL A 56 -17.12 3.70 -7.49
N GLU A 57 -17.63 2.65 -8.13
CA GLU A 57 -18.18 1.50 -7.41
C GLU A 57 -17.10 0.76 -6.61
N ASN A 58 -17.44 0.28 -5.40
CA ASN A 58 -16.55 -0.56 -4.63
C ASN A 58 -16.67 -2.04 -5.04
N LYS A 59 -16.19 -2.36 -6.24
CA LYS A 59 -16.10 -3.72 -6.78
C LYS A 59 -14.69 -3.98 -7.33
N PRO A 60 -14.21 -5.24 -7.33
CA PRO A 60 -12.95 -5.58 -7.98
C PRO A 60 -12.96 -5.23 -9.47
N GLY A 61 -11.83 -4.73 -9.98
CA GLY A 61 -11.64 -4.45 -11.40
C GLY A 61 -12.35 -3.21 -11.94
N VAL A 62 -12.76 -2.27 -11.07
CA VAL A 62 -13.31 -0.97 -11.52
C VAL A 62 -12.20 -0.03 -12.01
N HIS A 63 -12.49 0.69 -13.09
CA HIS A 63 -11.65 1.79 -13.55
C HIS A 63 -11.69 2.97 -12.58
N LYS A 64 -10.58 3.68 -12.52
CA LYS A 64 -10.36 4.89 -11.74
C LYS A 64 -10.38 6.11 -12.67
N PRO A 65 -10.84 7.29 -12.21
CA PRO A 65 -10.88 8.49 -13.04
C PRO A 65 -9.50 9.01 -13.47
N ASP A 66 -8.48 8.90 -12.61
CA ASP A 66 -7.11 9.33 -12.87
C ASP A 66 -6.13 8.27 -12.35
N PRO A 67 -6.04 7.10 -13.02
CA PRO A 67 -5.16 6.03 -12.59
C PRO A 67 -3.70 6.40 -12.82
N ILE A 68 -2.88 6.33 -11.77
CA ILE A 68 -1.42 6.44 -11.87
C ILE A 68 -0.75 5.10 -12.18
N LEU A 69 -1.37 3.98 -11.76
CA LEU A 69 -0.90 2.63 -12.05
C LEU A 69 -2.05 1.80 -12.58
N ILE A 70 -1.81 1.09 -13.67
CA ILE A 70 -2.76 0.18 -14.32
C ILE A 70 -2.06 -1.16 -14.51
N ALA A 71 -2.73 -2.26 -14.20
CA ALA A 71 -2.23 -3.61 -14.39
C ALA A 71 -3.32 -4.50 -14.99
N ASP A 72 -3.04 -5.08 -16.16
CA ASP A 72 -3.99 -5.85 -16.96
C ASP A 72 -3.47 -7.26 -17.23
N ASN A 73 -4.29 -8.26 -16.89
CA ASN A 73 -4.02 -9.69 -17.11
C ASN A 73 -2.65 -10.15 -16.58
N VAL A 74 -2.22 -9.56 -15.47
CA VAL A 74 -0.92 -9.78 -14.84
C VAL A 74 -0.93 -11.12 -14.12
N THR A 75 -0.09 -12.04 -14.59
CA THR A 75 0.12 -13.33 -13.92
C THR A 75 1.57 -13.53 -13.52
N ARG A 76 1.78 -14.25 -12.41
CA ARG A 76 3.11 -14.71 -11.99
C ARG A 76 3.03 -16.10 -11.37
N LYS A 77 3.86 -17.01 -11.87
CA LYS A 77 3.98 -18.41 -11.46
C LYS A 77 5.40 -18.70 -10.99
N PHE A 78 5.53 -19.54 -9.97
CA PHE A 78 6.79 -20.10 -9.51
C PHE A 78 6.67 -21.61 -9.49
N GLY A 79 7.42 -22.29 -10.36
CA GLY A 79 7.23 -23.72 -10.60
C GLY A 79 5.78 -24.02 -10.99
N GLY A 80 5.12 -24.93 -10.26
CA GLY A 80 3.71 -25.30 -10.47
C GLY A 80 2.68 -24.40 -9.77
N MET A 81 3.08 -23.36 -9.04
CA MET A 81 2.18 -22.52 -8.24
C MET A 81 1.96 -21.15 -8.88
N THR A 82 0.69 -20.75 -9.06
CA THR A 82 0.33 -19.38 -9.43
C THR A 82 0.32 -18.50 -8.18
N ALA A 83 1.25 -17.55 -8.10
CA ALA A 83 1.37 -16.63 -6.96
C ALA A 83 0.59 -15.32 -7.16
N VAL A 84 0.39 -14.90 -8.42
CA VAL A 84 -0.40 -13.71 -8.78
C VAL A 84 -1.22 -14.06 -10.03
N ASP A 85 -2.50 -13.72 -9.99
CA ASP A 85 -3.45 -13.82 -11.10
C ASP A 85 -4.44 -12.64 -10.97
N VAL A 86 -4.18 -11.56 -11.71
CA VAL A 86 -4.93 -10.31 -11.63
C VAL A 86 -5.43 -9.96 -13.02
N SER A 87 -6.75 -9.96 -13.20
CA SER A 87 -7.38 -9.57 -14.46
C SER A 87 -7.25 -8.07 -14.73
N HIS A 88 -7.57 -7.23 -13.75
CA HIS A 88 -7.48 -5.78 -13.86
C HIS A 88 -7.32 -5.14 -12.47
N PHE A 89 -6.38 -4.20 -12.35
CA PHE A 89 -6.12 -3.45 -11.13
C PHE A 89 -5.62 -2.05 -11.43
N GLU A 90 -6.18 -1.06 -10.72
CA GLU A 90 -5.81 0.35 -10.88
C GLU A 90 -5.63 1.05 -9.53
N ILE A 91 -4.67 1.98 -9.48
CA ILE A 91 -4.44 2.89 -8.35
C ILE A 91 -4.75 4.31 -8.81
N GLU A 92 -5.65 5.00 -8.11
CA GLU A 92 -5.96 6.41 -8.32
C GLU A 92 -4.76 7.29 -7.92
N ARG A 93 -4.42 8.25 -8.78
CA ARG A 93 -3.35 9.21 -8.54
C ARG A 93 -3.62 10.02 -7.27
N HIS A 94 -2.56 10.21 -6.47
CA HIS A 94 -2.62 10.87 -5.17
C HIS A 94 -3.46 10.14 -4.10
N GLY A 95 -4.05 9.00 -4.42
CA GLY A 95 -4.74 8.14 -3.48
C GLY A 95 -3.78 7.29 -2.65
N ILE A 96 -4.27 6.83 -1.50
CA ILE A 96 -3.59 5.82 -0.68
C ILE A 96 -4.35 4.50 -0.86
N THR A 97 -3.73 3.54 -1.55
CA THR A 97 -4.29 2.20 -1.75
C THR A 97 -3.57 1.19 -0.86
N ALA A 98 -4.33 0.43 -0.08
CA ALA A 98 -3.81 -0.64 0.77
C ALA A 98 -4.11 -2.00 0.15
N LEU A 99 -3.08 -2.83 0.00
CA LEU A 99 -3.23 -4.24 -0.38
C LEU A 99 -3.19 -5.13 0.87
N ILE A 100 -4.33 -5.75 1.20
CA ILE A 100 -4.52 -6.56 2.41
C ILE A 100 -4.88 -7.99 2.01
N GLY A 101 -4.40 -8.97 2.78
CA GLY A 101 -4.67 -10.39 2.53
C GLY A 101 -3.82 -11.29 3.44
N PRO A 102 -4.13 -12.59 3.52
CA PRO A 102 -3.40 -13.52 4.39
C PRO A 102 -1.94 -13.71 3.95
N ASN A 103 -1.13 -14.31 4.82
CA ASN A 103 0.24 -14.70 4.47
C ASN A 103 0.21 -15.71 3.31
N GLY A 104 1.12 -15.55 2.35
CA GLY A 104 1.14 -16.40 1.15
C GLY A 104 0.16 -15.99 0.04
N ALA A 105 -0.71 -14.99 0.25
CA ALA A 105 -1.66 -14.52 -0.77
C ALA A 105 -1.02 -13.78 -1.98
N GLY A 106 0.30 -13.82 -2.13
CA GLY A 106 0.98 -13.18 -3.26
C GLY A 106 1.23 -11.67 -3.13
N LYS A 107 0.89 -11.01 -2.01
CA LYS A 107 1.07 -9.55 -1.82
C LYS A 107 2.48 -9.06 -2.16
N THR A 108 3.50 -9.70 -1.59
CA THR A 108 4.91 -9.34 -1.86
C THR A 108 5.29 -9.60 -3.31
N THR A 109 4.79 -10.68 -3.90
CA THR A 109 4.99 -10.99 -5.32
C THR A 109 4.39 -9.89 -6.20
N PHE A 110 3.14 -9.52 -5.96
CA PHE A 110 2.46 -8.45 -6.69
C PHE A 110 3.20 -7.12 -6.57
N PHE A 111 3.64 -6.76 -5.36
CA PHE A 111 4.48 -5.57 -5.15
C PHE A 111 5.79 -5.62 -5.95
N ASN A 112 6.46 -6.76 -6.01
CA ASN A 112 7.69 -6.90 -6.79
C ASN A 112 7.44 -6.72 -8.30
N LEU A 113 6.32 -7.26 -8.82
CA LEU A 113 5.93 -7.07 -10.22
C LEU A 113 5.69 -5.58 -10.53
N MET A 114 4.85 -4.93 -9.71
CA MET A 114 4.49 -3.53 -9.90
C MET A 114 5.65 -2.55 -9.63
N THR A 115 6.77 -3.01 -9.06
CA THR A 115 7.97 -2.18 -8.84
C THR A 115 9.12 -2.56 -9.76
N GLY A 116 8.90 -3.45 -10.74
CA GLY A 116 9.90 -3.91 -11.70
C GLY A 116 10.97 -4.85 -11.15
N PHE A 117 10.91 -5.23 -9.86
CA PHE A 117 11.82 -6.21 -9.24
C PHE A 117 11.56 -7.64 -9.71
N ASP A 118 10.40 -7.88 -10.31
CA ASP A 118 10.07 -9.12 -10.95
C ASP A 118 9.31 -8.86 -12.26
N THR A 119 9.31 -9.84 -13.17
CA THR A 119 8.65 -9.73 -14.48
C THR A 119 7.40 -10.63 -14.52
N PRO A 120 6.24 -10.12 -14.93
CA PRO A 120 5.06 -10.95 -15.07
C PRO A 120 5.25 -12.02 -16.15
N ASN A 121 4.60 -13.18 -16.01
CA ASN A 121 4.58 -14.19 -17.07
C ASN A 121 3.69 -13.76 -18.24
N THR A 122 2.59 -13.07 -17.94
CA THR A 122 1.65 -12.51 -18.92
C THR A 122 1.12 -11.17 -18.44
N GLY A 123 0.53 -10.41 -19.35
CA GLY A 123 -0.11 -9.14 -19.05
C GLY A 123 0.84 -7.96 -19.12
N THR A 124 0.30 -6.79 -18.86
CA THR A 124 1.00 -5.51 -18.94
C THR A 124 0.72 -4.68 -17.70
N TRP A 125 1.63 -3.79 -17.38
CA TRP A 125 1.38 -2.77 -16.38
C TRP A 125 2.00 -1.45 -16.79
N GLN A 126 1.37 -0.37 -16.37
CA GLN A 126 1.74 0.98 -16.70
C GLN A 126 1.90 1.81 -15.43
N PHE A 127 2.83 2.75 -15.48
CA PHE A 127 2.99 3.77 -14.46
C PHE A 127 3.03 5.14 -15.13
N ASP A 128 2.14 6.03 -14.70
CA ASP A 128 2.00 7.39 -15.23
C ASP A 128 1.86 7.43 -16.76
N GLY A 129 1.01 6.54 -17.29
CA GLY A 129 0.75 6.39 -18.73
C GLY A 129 1.90 5.77 -19.54
N LYS A 130 2.97 5.30 -18.90
CA LYS A 130 4.10 4.64 -19.57
C LYS A 130 4.03 3.14 -19.36
N ASP A 131 4.22 2.38 -20.42
CA ASP A 131 4.43 0.94 -20.34
C ASP A 131 5.72 0.64 -19.58
N MET A 132 5.61 -0.25 -18.60
CA MET A 132 6.69 -0.62 -17.70
C MET A 132 7.26 -2.01 -18.01
N ALA A 133 6.83 -2.63 -19.10
CA ALA A 133 7.44 -3.85 -19.62
C ALA A 133 8.95 -3.68 -19.79
N HIS A 134 9.73 -4.57 -19.17
CA HIS A 134 11.19 -4.61 -19.25
C HIS A 134 11.93 -3.36 -18.76
N VAL A 135 11.27 -2.46 -18.02
CA VAL A 135 11.93 -1.31 -17.40
C VAL A 135 12.64 -1.77 -16.12
N GLN A 136 13.95 -1.51 -16.04
CA GLN A 136 14.76 -1.90 -14.88
C GLN A 136 14.35 -1.08 -13.63
N PRO A 137 14.37 -1.67 -12.41
CA PRO A 137 13.88 -1.04 -11.17
C PRO A 137 14.45 0.35 -10.88
N GLU A 138 15.73 0.59 -11.16
CA GLU A 138 16.37 1.88 -10.92
C GLU A 138 15.85 2.98 -11.86
N LYS A 139 15.37 2.61 -13.05
CA LYS A 139 14.66 3.53 -13.95
C LYS A 139 13.24 3.78 -13.46
N VAL A 140 12.55 2.73 -12.98
CA VAL A 140 11.22 2.86 -12.36
C VAL A 140 11.25 3.87 -11.20
N ALA A 141 12.25 3.77 -10.32
CA ALA A 141 12.46 4.71 -9.23
C ALA A 141 12.70 6.15 -9.71
N ARG A 142 13.53 6.34 -10.74
CA ARG A 142 13.78 7.66 -11.33
C ARG A 142 12.56 8.27 -12.01
N MET A 143 11.57 7.46 -12.40
CA MET A 143 10.30 7.93 -12.94
C MET A 143 9.32 8.38 -11.84
N GLY A 144 9.66 8.22 -10.56
CA GLY A 144 8.85 8.68 -9.43
C GLY A 144 8.19 7.56 -8.62
N MET A 145 8.32 6.30 -9.03
CA MET A 145 7.78 5.16 -8.29
C MET A 145 8.82 4.63 -7.29
N VAL A 146 8.75 5.13 -6.06
CA VAL A 146 9.69 4.78 -4.99
C VAL A 146 9.09 3.72 -4.06
N ARG A 147 9.91 2.72 -3.73
CA ARG A 147 9.57 1.63 -2.80
C ARG A 147 10.32 1.79 -1.48
N THR A 148 9.64 1.58 -0.37
CA THR A 148 10.25 1.29 0.93
C THR A 148 10.27 -0.22 1.17
N PHE A 149 11.32 -0.72 1.83
CA PHE A 149 11.47 -2.15 2.14
C PHE A 149 11.14 -2.39 3.61
N GLN A 150 10.34 -3.42 3.91
CA GLN A 150 9.99 -3.76 5.29
C GLN A 150 11.21 -4.20 6.13
N LEU A 151 12.25 -4.74 5.49
CA LEU A 151 13.54 -5.00 6.10
C LEU A 151 14.61 -4.34 5.22
N THR A 152 15.28 -3.31 5.74
CA THR A 152 16.44 -2.69 5.08
C THR A 152 17.64 -3.62 5.24
N LYS A 153 17.88 -4.49 4.25
CA LYS A 153 19.08 -5.33 4.19
C LYS A 153 20.00 -4.75 3.12
N VAL A 154 21.12 -4.18 3.54
CA VAL A 154 21.98 -3.34 2.69
C VAL A 154 23.02 -4.15 1.90
N MET A 155 23.27 -5.40 2.29
CA MET A 155 24.19 -6.34 1.61
C MET A 155 23.74 -7.78 1.88
N SER A 156 23.94 -8.66 0.91
CA SER A 156 24.05 -10.12 1.11
C SER A 156 25.44 -10.58 0.75
#